data_AF-A0A544YH93-F1
#
_entry.id   AF-A0A544YH93-F1
#
_cell.length_a   1.000
_cell.length_b   1.000
_cell.length_c   1.000
_cell.angle_alpha   90.00
_cell.angle_beta   90.00
_cell.angle_gamma   90.00
#
_symmetry.space_group_name_H-M   'P 1'
#
loop_
_entity.id
_entity.type
_entity.pdbx_description
1 polymer ?
#
loop_
_entity_poly.entity_id
_entity_poly.type
_entity_poly.pdbx_seq_one_letter_code
_entity_poly.pdbx_strand_id
1 'polypeptide(L)'
;MASRAVRARRRRARQAVAYARAHSPYYRELHRALPDDIDDPARLPVTGKQALMARFSTVATAARFRRDHPRLGWLLREFSIDKPLPQLVAEPNRYKPSSLAGFSSMLGLLAREQEAGRLHIHPGMVIADGEALTAENRTRIASAFHAQVRSAYAATECGFLAYGCAHNWLHLDTDWVVLEPVDADQRPVPPGQPSHTVLLSNLANRIQPILRYDMGDNVLMRPDACPCGSPLPAVQVQGRAAELLEFPAGGDRHVRISPMAFGTLLDRVPGIAQFQVVQSAPATLRVRLTQADGADPDDVWRSVREEISRLLAEHKAEHVALERAVEPPEQSASGKFRRIIPLGR
;
A
#
# COMPACT_ATOMS: atom_id res chain seq x y z
N MET A 1 -10.22 -8.29 45.75
CA MET A 1 -8.82 -7.90 45.43
C MET A 1 -8.40 -8.55 44.12
N ALA A 2 -7.84 -7.79 43.16
CA ALA A 2 -7.33 -8.37 41.91
C ALA A 2 -6.25 -9.43 42.20
N SER A 3 -6.16 -10.50 41.41
CA SER A 3 -5.14 -11.54 41.62
C SER A 3 -3.73 -10.98 41.37
N ARG A 4 -2.70 -11.62 41.92
CA ARG A 4 -1.28 -11.26 41.70
C ARG A 4 -0.93 -11.24 40.21
N ALA A 5 -1.52 -12.15 39.42
CA ALA A 5 -1.37 -12.20 37.97
C ALA A 5 -2.00 -10.98 37.27
N VAL A 6 -3.21 -10.56 37.69
CA VAL A 6 -3.88 -9.36 37.13
C VAL A 6 -3.06 -8.10 37.41
N ARG A 7 -2.51 -7.94 38.63
CA ARG A 7 -1.61 -6.82 38.96
C ARG A 7 -0.33 -6.84 38.11
N ALA A 8 0.27 -8.01 37.90
CA ALA A 8 1.46 -8.14 37.06
C ALA A 8 1.17 -7.81 35.59
N ARG A 9 0.02 -8.25 35.05
CA ARG A 9 -0.42 -7.92 33.69
C ARG A 9 -0.61 -6.42 33.51
N ARG A 10 -1.31 -5.76 34.43
CA ARG A 10 -1.50 -4.30 34.43
C ARG A 10 -0.17 -3.54 34.45
N ARG A 11 0.77 -3.95 35.31
CA ARG A 11 2.12 -3.37 35.36
C ARG A 11 2.85 -3.50 34.01
N ARG A 12 2.84 -4.69 33.41
CA ARG A 12 3.48 -4.95 32.12
C ARG A 12 2.82 -4.16 30.98
N ALA A 13 1.49 -4.07 30.97
CA ALA A 13 0.75 -3.28 29.99
C ALA A 13 1.13 -1.80 30.09
N ARG A 14 1.15 -1.22 31.29
CA ARG A 14 1.61 0.16 31.51
C ARG A 14 3.04 0.39 31.00
N GLN A 15 3.96 -0.54 31.32
CA GLN A 15 5.34 -0.48 30.82
C GLN A 15 5.41 -0.55 29.29
N ALA A 16 4.63 -1.43 28.66
CA ALA A 16 4.58 -1.57 27.20
C ALA A 16 4.01 -0.33 26.52
N VAL A 17 2.93 0.27 27.06
CA VAL A 17 2.33 1.51 26.52
C VAL A 17 3.30 2.68 26.63
N ALA A 18 3.94 2.86 27.79
CA ALA A 18 4.95 3.90 27.98
C ALA A 18 6.15 3.70 27.04
N TYR A 19 6.63 2.47 26.92
CA TYR A 19 7.72 2.13 25.99
C TYR A 19 7.35 2.41 24.54
N ALA A 20 6.14 2.01 24.11
CA ALA A 20 5.64 2.23 22.76
C ALA A 20 5.53 3.72 22.42
N ARG A 21 5.00 4.57 23.33
CA ARG A 21 4.92 6.03 23.12
C ARG A 21 6.30 6.69 23.04
N ALA A 22 7.25 6.22 23.84
CA ALA A 22 8.61 6.73 23.83
C ALA A 22 9.36 6.35 22.55
N HIS A 23 9.23 5.10 22.08
CA HIS A 23 10.14 4.54 21.07
C HIS A 23 9.52 4.29 19.68
N SER A 24 8.20 4.30 19.55
CA SER A 24 7.51 4.12 18.26
C SER A 24 6.79 5.40 17.85
N PRO A 25 7.22 6.09 16.78
CA PRO A 25 6.49 7.22 16.20
C PRO A 25 5.00 6.90 15.94
N TYR A 26 4.71 5.68 15.44
CA TYR A 26 3.35 5.20 15.20
C TYR A 26 2.50 5.22 16.48
N TYR A 27 2.95 4.53 17.54
CA TYR A 27 2.18 4.47 18.80
C TYR A 27 2.19 5.79 19.56
N ARG A 28 3.22 6.63 19.41
CA ARG A 28 3.23 7.98 19.97
C ARG A 28 2.11 8.84 19.41
N GLU A 29 1.84 8.71 18.12
CA GLU A 29 0.75 9.38 17.43
C GLU A 29 -0.60 8.76 17.79
N LEU A 30 -0.74 7.44 17.64
CA LEU A 30 -1.99 6.73 17.93
C LEU A 30 -2.47 6.92 19.37
N HIS A 31 -1.53 6.98 20.33
CA HIS A 31 -1.84 7.16 21.75
C HIS A 31 -1.67 8.62 22.22
N ARG A 32 -1.58 9.61 21.32
CA ARG A 32 -1.29 11.00 21.70
C ARG A 32 -2.33 11.57 22.67
N ALA A 33 -3.62 11.29 22.44
CA ALA A 33 -4.73 11.80 23.24
C ALA A 33 -5.06 10.94 24.48
N LEU A 34 -4.30 9.86 24.73
CA LEU A 34 -4.56 8.94 25.83
C LEU A 34 -3.83 9.36 27.12
N PRO A 35 -4.39 9.07 28.30
CA PRO A 35 -3.72 9.24 29.59
C PRO A 35 -2.38 8.48 29.67
N ASP A 36 -1.43 9.01 30.45
CA ASP A 36 -0.10 8.42 30.63
C ASP A 36 -0.11 7.12 31.46
N ASP A 37 -1.17 6.87 32.23
CA ASP A 37 -1.25 5.81 33.23
C ASP A 37 -2.00 4.55 32.78
N ILE A 38 -2.37 4.46 31.49
CA ILE A 38 -3.09 3.30 30.93
C ILE A 38 -2.36 2.01 31.25
N ASP A 39 -3.03 1.16 32.03
CA ASP A 39 -2.57 -0.16 32.46
C ASP A 39 -3.47 -1.29 31.91
N ASP A 40 -4.51 -0.93 31.16
CA ASP A 40 -5.45 -1.86 30.53
C ASP A 40 -5.43 -1.69 29.01
N PRO A 41 -4.88 -2.65 28.25
CA PRO A 41 -4.84 -2.60 26.80
C PRO A 41 -6.22 -2.49 26.13
N ALA A 42 -7.30 -2.91 26.79
CA ALA A 42 -8.65 -2.78 26.24
C ALA A 42 -9.11 -1.32 26.07
N ARG A 43 -8.42 -0.37 26.71
CA ARG A 43 -8.67 1.07 26.58
C ARG A 43 -7.84 1.72 25.46
N LEU A 44 -7.00 0.96 24.76
CA LEU A 44 -6.21 1.45 23.64
C LEU A 44 -7.02 1.37 22.34
N PRO A 45 -6.81 2.30 21.40
CA PRO A 45 -7.34 2.18 20.04
C PRO A 45 -6.93 0.84 19.41
N VAL A 46 -7.89 0.15 18.79
CA VAL A 46 -7.61 -1.11 18.09
C VAL A 46 -6.77 -0.81 16.85
N THR A 47 -5.64 -1.51 16.72
CA THR A 47 -4.78 -1.43 15.54
C THR A 47 -5.08 -2.61 14.61
N GLY A 48 -5.58 -2.34 13.42
CA GLY A 48 -5.77 -3.36 12.38
C GLY A 48 -4.47 -3.73 11.66
N LYS A 49 -4.41 -4.96 11.10
CA LYS A 49 -3.24 -5.46 10.35
C LYS A 49 -2.83 -4.52 9.22
N GLN A 50 -3.79 -4.05 8.42
CA GLN A 50 -3.52 -3.16 7.27
C GLN A 50 -2.91 -1.83 7.73
N ALA A 51 -3.52 -1.17 8.72
CA ALA A 51 -3.03 0.10 9.24
C ALA A 51 -1.62 0.00 9.84
N LEU A 52 -1.32 -1.07 10.58
CA LEU A 52 0.02 -1.29 11.12
C LEU A 52 1.03 -1.57 10.01
N MET A 53 0.73 -2.51 9.11
CA MET A 53 1.66 -2.94 8.06
C MET A 53 1.95 -1.83 7.05
N ALA A 54 0.99 -0.95 6.77
CA ALA A 54 1.19 0.21 5.89
C ALA A 54 2.32 1.15 6.37
N ARG A 55 2.58 1.20 7.68
CA ARG A 55 3.63 2.06 8.28
C ARG A 55 4.79 1.27 8.87
N PHE A 56 4.67 -0.05 8.98
CA PHE A 56 5.60 -0.90 9.73
C PHE A 56 7.02 -0.81 9.19
N SER A 57 7.21 -1.02 7.88
CA SER A 57 8.53 -0.97 7.24
C SER A 57 9.17 0.40 7.41
N THR A 58 8.44 1.48 7.15
CA THR A 58 8.93 2.87 7.29
C THR A 58 9.38 3.18 8.72
N VAL A 59 8.55 2.84 9.71
CA VAL A 59 8.83 3.11 11.12
C VAL A 59 9.97 2.24 11.63
N ALA A 60 9.93 0.93 11.36
CA ALA A 60 10.96 0.00 11.81
C ALA A 60 12.31 0.28 11.16
N THR A 61 12.34 0.61 9.86
CA THR A 61 13.58 0.95 9.13
C THR A 61 14.18 2.24 9.67
N ALA A 62 13.38 3.31 9.85
CA ALA A 62 13.89 4.56 10.40
C ALA A 62 14.37 4.40 11.86
N ALA A 63 13.65 3.63 12.68
CA ALA A 63 14.06 3.34 14.05
C ALA A 63 15.37 2.53 14.10
N ARG A 64 15.49 1.50 13.27
CA ARG A 64 16.70 0.69 13.14
C ARG A 64 17.88 1.51 12.66
N PHE A 65 17.71 2.34 11.62
CA PHE A 65 18.77 3.21 11.12
C PHE A 65 19.30 4.15 12.20
N ARG A 66 18.41 4.77 13.00
CA ARG A 66 18.83 5.61 14.12
C ARG A 66 19.57 4.85 15.21
N ARG A 67 19.15 3.62 15.50
CA ARG A 67 19.80 2.75 16.48
C ARG A 67 21.19 2.31 16.01
N ASP A 68 21.26 1.85 14.76
CA ASP A 68 22.48 1.28 14.18
C ASP A 68 23.48 2.40 13.77
N HIS A 69 22.99 3.63 13.52
CA HIS A 69 23.80 4.81 13.17
C HIS A 69 23.44 6.07 14.00
N PRO A 70 23.76 6.12 15.32
CA PRO A 70 23.33 7.20 16.21
C PRO A 70 23.76 8.62 15.77
N ARG A 71 24.95 8.74 15.17
CA ARG A 71 25.49 10.03 14.68
C ARG A 71 24.87 10.51 13.37
N LEU A 72 24.27 9.60 12.61
CA LEU A 72 23.66 9.87 11.30
C LEU A 72 22.14 9.79 11.34
N GLY A 73 21.55 9.47 12.49
CA GLY A 73 20.12 9.25 12.63
C GLY A 73 19.23 10.45 12.27
N TRP A 74 19.81 11.65 12.17
CA TRP A 74 19.14 12.84 11.70
C TRP A 74 18.97 12.89 10.16
N LEU A 75 19.76 12.13 9.39
CA LEU A 75 19.70 12.06 7.93
C LEU A 75 18.44 11.37 7.38
N LEU A 76 17.75 10.58 8.21
CA LEU A 76 16.53 9.88 7.83
C LEU A 76 15.37 10.34 8.70
N ARG A 77 14.39 10.98 8.06
CA ARG A 77 13.17 11.48 8.72
C ARG A 77 11.94 10.79 8.14
N GLU A 78 11.12 10.24 9.04
CA GLU A 78 9.77 9.77 8.70
C GLU A 78 8.78 10.93 8.87
N PHE A 79 7.91 11.08 7.88
CA PHE A 79 6.78 11.99 7.90
C PHE A 79 5.50 11.15 7.84
N SER A 80 4.68 11.24 8.88
CA SER A 80 3.45 10.45 8.98
C SER A 80 2.38 10.98 8.02
N ILE A 81 1.87 10.11 7.16
CA ILE A 81 0.78 10.43 6.22
C ILE A 81 -0.59 10.59 6.91
N ASP A 82 -0.70 10.18 8.17
CA ASP A 82 -1.94 10.29 8.95
C ASP A 82 -2.14 11.71 9.51
N LYS A 83 -1.11 12.58 9.42
CA LYS A 83 -1.21 13.97 9.85
C LYS A 83 -2.06 14.79 8.87
N PRO A 84 -2.78 15.82 9.36
CA PRO A 84 -3.43 16.78 8.48
C PRO A 84 -2.44 17.37 7.48
N LEU A 85 -2.87 17.51 6.23
CA LEU A 85 -2.02 17.94 5.11
C LEU A 85 -1.18 19.20 5.41
N PRO A 86 -1.69 20.26 6.06
CA PRO A 86 -0.87 21.43 6.40
C PRO A 86 0.34 21.10 7.29
N GLN A 87 0.19 20.15 8.22
CA GLN A 87 1.30 19.71 9.07
C GLN A 87 2.27 18.84 8.28
N LEU A 88 1.77 17.95 7.43
CA LEU A 88 2.57 17.12 6.55
C LEU A 88 3.41 17.95 5.56
N VAL A 89 2.92 19.12 5.12
CA VAL A 89 3.67 20.06 4.27
C VAL A 89 4.72 20.84 5.07
N ALA A 90 4.37 21.28 6.29
CA ALA A 90 5.27 22.07 7.12
C ALA A 90 6.55 21.32 7.54
N GLU A 91 6.48 20.00 7.73
CA GLU A 91 7.62 19.22 8.19
C GLU A 91 8.75 19.08 7.14
N PRO A 92 8.49 18.65 5.89
CA PRO A 92 9.48 18.66 4.81
C PRO A 92 10.01 20.05 4.49
N ASN A 93 9.17 21.08 4.59
CA ASN A 93 9.59 22.48 4.43
C ASN A 93 10.69 22.89 5.41
N ARG A 94 10.62 22.41 6.65
CA ARG A 94 11.68 22.64 7.66
C ARG A 94 12.88 21.74 7.46
N TYR A 95 12.65 20.49 7.07
CA TYR A 95 13.69 19.48 6.95
C TYR A 95 14.54 19.61 5.68
N LYS A 96 13.95 20.12 4.57
CA LYS A 96 14.58 20.29 3.25
C LYS A 96 15.28 19.00 2.77
N PRO A 97 14.52 17.91 2.52
CA PRO A 97 15.10 16.63 2.13
C PRO A 97 15.82 16.71 0.78
N SER A 98 17.02 16.12 0.68
CA SER A 98 17.73 15.90 -0.58
C SER A 98 17.14 14.73 -1.40
N SER A 99 16.44 13.82 -0.74
CA SER A 99 15.71 12.71 -1.36
C SER A 99 14.40 12.48 -0.63
N LEU A 100 13.34 12.19 -1.38
CA LEU A 100 12.01 11.96 -0.85
C LEU A 100 11.50 10.59 -1.31
N ALA A 101 11.04 9.76 -0.38
CA ALA A 101 10.48 8.45 -0.70
C ALA A 101 9.08 8.31 -0.09
N GLY A 102 8.17 7.64 -0.80
CA GLY A 102 6.81 7.39 -0.31
C GLY A 102 5.88 6.78 -1.35
N PHE A 103 4.60 6.67 -0.99
CA PHE A 103 3.56 6.18 -1.89
C PHE A 103 3.37 7.12 -3.08
N SER A 104 3.19 6.55 -4.27
CA SER A 104 2.96 7.28 -5.53
C SER A 104 1.86 8.33 -5.39
N SER A 105 0.72 7.96 -4.79
CA SER A 105 -0.42 8.84 -4.53
C SER A 105 -0.06 10.03 -3.63
N MET A 106 0.72 9.80 -2.57
CA MET A 106 1.11 10.84 -1.63
C MET A 106 2.18 11.77 -2.19
N LEU A 107 3.12 11.25 -2.95
CA LEU A 107 4.08 12.07 -3.69
C LEU A 107 3.36 12.96 -4.72
N GLY A 108 2.32 12.43 -5.38
CA GLY A 108 1.44 13.20 -6.25
C GLY A 108 0.70 14.31 -5.51
N LEU A 109 0.20 14.05 -4.29
CA LEU A 109 -0.42 15.08 -3.45
C LEU A 109 0.57 16.19 -3.07
N LEU A 110 1.76 15.82 -2.61
CA LEU A 110 2.82 16.77 -2.26
C LEU A 110 3.29 17.59 -3.48
N ALA A 111 3.32 17.00 -4.67
CA ALA A 111 3.58 17.74 -5.90
C ALA A 111 2.53 18.85 -6.15
N ARG A 112 1.25 18.59 -5.87
CA ARG A 112 0.20 19.64 -5.93
C ARG A 112 0.44 20.76 -4.95
N GLU A 113 0.88 20.42 -3.74
CA GLU A 113 1.21 21.40 -2.70
C GLU A 113 2.41 22.27 -3.09
N GLN A 114 3.38 21.70 -3.81
CA GLN A 114 4.53 22.41 -4.37
C GLN A 114 4.11 23.36 -5.50
N GLU A 115 3.29 22.89 -6.43
CA GLU A 115 2.70 23.70 -7.51
C GLU A 115 1.86 24.86 -6.96
N ALA A 116 1.13 24.63 -5.86
CA ALA A 116 0.34 25.65 -5.18
C ALA A 116 1.18 26.59 -4.29
N GLY A 117 2.50 26.43 -4.24
CA GLY A 117 3.42 27.28 -3.47
C GLY A 117 3.38 27.08 -1.95
N ARG A 118 2.67 26.05 -1.45
CA ARG A 118 2.60 25.74 -0.01
C ARG A 118 3.76 24.85 0.44
N LEU A 119 4.19 23.92 -0.41
CA LEU A 119 5.41 23.14 -0.23
C LEU A 119 6.56 23.80 -1.03
N HIS A 120 7.75 23.83 -0.44
CA HIS A 120 8.92 24.51 -0.99
C HIS A 120 10.19 23.67 -0.79
N ILE A 121 10.21 22.46 -1.32
CA ILE A 121 11.36 21.54 -1.25
C ILE A 121 12.01 21.35 -2.62
N HIS A 122 13.28 20.93 -2.64
CA HIS A 122 14.05 20.68 -3.86
C HIS A 122 14.85 19.37 -3.74
N PRO A 123 14.19 18.21 -3.66
CA PRO A 123 14.89 16.93 -3.64
C PRO A 123 15.58 16.70 -4.99
N GLY A 124 16.80 16.14 -4.98
CA GLY A 124 17.44 15.68 -6.22
C GLY A 124 16.83 14.38 -6.76
N MET A 125 16.20 13.60 -5.88
CA MET A 125 15.61 12.30 -6.19
C MET A 125 14.28 12.11 -5.45
N VAL A 126 13.28 11.60 -6.16
CA VAL A 126 12.00 11.15 -5.60
C VAL A 126 11.81 9.67 -5.93
N ILE A 127 11.55 8.86 -4.90
CA ILE A 127 11.40 7.40 -5.01
C ILE A 127 9.96 7.02 -4.65
N ALA A 128 9.20 6.59 -5.65
CA ALA A 128 7.86 6.06 -5.45
C ALA A 128 7.93 4.55 -5.13
N ASP A 129 7.22 4.10 -4.11
CA ASP A 129 7.15 2.69 -3.72
C ASP A 129 5.76 2.37 -3.15
N GLY A 130 5.45 1.08 -2.96
CA GLY A 130 4.21 0.59 -2.37
C GLY A 130 2.97 0.69 -3.25
N GLU A 131 3.03 1.43 -4.35
CA GLU A 131 1.96 1.61 -5.33
C GLU A 131 2.55 1.73 -6.75
N ALA A 132 1.73 1.43 -7.77
CA ALA A 132 2.12 1.67 -9.15
C ALA A 132 2.34 3.18 -9.41
N LEU A 133 3.50 3.52 -10.01
CA LEU A 133 3.80 4.87 -10.46
C LEU A 133 3.31 5.05 -11.90
N THR A 134 2.18 5.73 -12.08
CA THR A 134 1.66 6.04 -13.42
C THR A 134 2.55 7.04 -14.15
N ALA A 135 2.52 7.02 -15.49
CA ALA A 135 3.27 7.96 -16.32
C ALA A 135 2.88 9.43 -16.04
N GLU A 136 1.59 9.67 -15.78
CA GLU A 136 1.06 10.99 -15.40
C GLU A 136 1.64 11.46 -14.06
N ASN A 137 1.53 10.64 -13.00
CA ASN A 137 2.08 10.99 -11.69
C ASN A 137 3.59 11.19 -11.76
N ARG A 138 4.31 10.32 -12.48
CA ARG A 138 5.75 10.47 -12.71
C ARG A 138 6.09 11.83 -13.30
N THR A 139 5.40 12.22 -14.36
CA THR A 139 5.64 13.50 -15.05
C THR A 139 5.34 14.67 -14.14
N ARG A 140 4.21 14.65 -13.43
CA ARG A 140 3.84 15.71 -12.50
C ARG A 140 4.85 15.87 -11.37
N ILE A 141 5.22 14.77 -10.71
CA ILE A 141 6.18 14.77 -9.60
C ILE A 141 7.54 15.29 -10.09
N ALA A 142 8.00 14.83 -11.26
CA ALA A 142 9.27 15.28 -11.84
C ALA A 142 9.25 16.79 -12.11
N SER A 143 8.17 17.31 -12.69
CA SER A 143 8.02 18.73 -12.99
C SER A 143 7.90 19.59 -11.74
N ALA A 144 7.07 19.20 -10.78
CA ALA A 144 6.82 19.99 -9.56
C ALA A 144 8.09 20.13 -8.71
N PHE A 145 8.87 19.06 -8.56
CA PHE A 145 10.08 19.07 -7.74
C PHE A 145 11.36 19.36 -8.51
N HIS A 146 11.31 19.39 -9.85
CA HIS A 146 12.49 19.41 -10.72
C HIS A 146 13.49 18.29 -10.39
N ALA A 147 12.97 17.09 -10.12
CA ALA A 147 13.72 15.98 -9.55
C ALA A 147 13.72 14.75 -10.47
N GLN A 148 14.75 13.91 -10.32
CA GLN A 148 14.68 12.57 -10.90
C GLN A 148 13.64 11.74 -10.16
N VAL A 149 12.74 11.10 -10.89
CA VAL A 149 11.74 10.20 -10.30
C VAL A 149 12.11 8.75 -10.62
N ARG A 150 12.18 7.92 -9.60
CA ARG A 150 12.38 6.47 -9.71
C ARG A 150 11.28 5.73 -8.96
N SER A 151 11.07 4.49 -9.33
CA SER A 151 10.22 3.57 -8.59
C SER A 151 11.10 2.54 -7.89
N ALA A 152 10.62 1.98 -6.79
CA ALA A 152 11.15 0.78 -6.20
C ALA A 152 10.04 -0.27 -6.13
N TYR A 153 10.44 -1.54 -6.08
CA TYR A 153 9.52 -2.63 -5.76
C TYR A 153 9.97 -3.23 -4.43
N ALA A 154 9.11 -3.08 -3.42
CA ALA A 154 9.37 -3.56 -2.08
C ALA A 154 8.23 -4.42 -1.53
N ALA A 155 8.56 -5.27 -0.57
CA ALA A 155 7.60 -6.09 0.16
C ALA A 155 8.05 -6.26 1.61
N THR A 156 7.12 -6.53 2.52
CA THR A 156 7.47 -6.72 3.95
C THR A 156 8.36 -7.94 4.14
N GLU A 157 8.19 -8.93 3.28
CA GLU A 157 8.89 -10.21 3.21
C GLU A 157 10.37 -10.07 2.86
N CYS A 158 10.76 -9.04 2.10
CA CYS A 158 12.12 -8.94 1.54
C CYS A 158 12.73 -7.54 1.56
N GLY A 159 12.01 -6.52 2.04
CA GLY A 159 12.48 -5.13 1.91
C GLY A 159 12.42 -4.70 0.45
N PHE A 160 13.49 -4.11 -0.08
CA PHE A 160 13.60 -3.76 -1.49
C PHE A 160 14.00 -4.97 -2.34
N LEU A 161 13.23 -5.26 -3.38
CA LEU A 161 13.50 -6.34 -4.33
C LEU A 161 14.12 -5.82 -5.62
N ALA A 162 13.71 -4.62 -6.03
CA ALA A 162 14.10 -4.05 -7.31
C ALA A 162 14.08 -2.52 -7.30
N TYR A 163 14.90 -1.93 -8.17
CA TYR A 163 15.06 -0.48 -8.28
C TYR A 163 14.88 0.02 -9.72
N GLY A 164 14.19 1.13 -9.86
CA GLY A 164 13.85 1.72 -11.15
C GLY A 164 15.07 2.31 -11.86
N CYS A 165 15.17 2.10 -13.17
CA CYS A 165 16.09 2.83 -14.04
C CYS A 165 15.37 3.98 -14.79
N ALA A 166 16.12 4.72 -15.60
CA ALA A 166 15.59 5.83 -16.41
C ALA A 166 14.58 5.37 -17.48
N HIS A 167 14.59 4.10 -17.87
CA HIS A 167 13.70 3.54 -18.90
C HIS A 167 12.45 2.87 -18.31
N ASN A 168 12.08 3.18 -17.07
CA ASN A 168 10.87 2.66 -16.41
C ASN A 168 10.86 1.11 -16.29
N TRP A 169 12.02 0.52 -16.05
CA TRP A 169 12.20 -0.88 -15.66
C TRP A 169 12.75 -0.96 -14.25
N LEU A 170 12.37 -1.99 -13.50
CA LEU A 170 12.84 -2.27 -12.15
C LEU A 170 13.88 -3.38 -12.22
N HIS A 171 15.15 -3.07 -11.96
CA HIS A 171 16.22 -4.06 -11.94
C HIS A 171 16.21 -4.82 -10.62
N LEU A 172 16.21 -6.15 -10.71
CA LEU A 172 16.17 -7.05 -9.56
C LEU A 172 17.53 -7.06 -8.84
N ASP A 173 17.49 -7.10 -7.51
CA ASP A 173 18.66 -7.34 -6.68
C ASP A 173 18.97 -8.86 -6.62
N THR A 174 19.50 -9.39 -7.73
CA THR A 174 19.62 -10.84 -7.96
C THR A 174 20.58 -11.56 -7.01
N ASP A 175 21.45 -10.84 -6.30
CA ASP A 175 22.34 -11.42 -5.30
C ASP A 175 21.57 -11.91 -4.07
N TRP A 176 20.43 -11.26 -3.77
CA TRP A 176 19.63 -11.52 -2.57
C TRP A 176 18.21 -11.99 -2.86
N VAL A 177 17.74 -11.81 -4.10
CA VAL A 177 16.35 -12.06 -4.48
C VAL A 177 16.29 -12.96 -5.71
N VAL A 178 15.60 -14.09 -5.56
CA VAL A 178 15.13 -14.88 -6.71
C VAL A 178 13.65 -14.57 -6.91
N LEU A 179 13.31 -13.99 -8.05
CA LEU A 179 11.93 -13.72 -8.45
C LEU A 179 11.59 -14.60 -9.64
N GLU A 180 10.56 -15.44 -9.49
CA GLU A 180 10.09 -16.39 -10.49
C GLU A 180 8.70 -15.97 -10.99
N PRO A 181 8.58 -15.30 -12.15
CA PRO A 181 7.28 -15.07 -12.77
C PRO A 181 6.68 -16.39 -13.23
N VAL A 182 5.45 -16.70 -12.80
CA VAL A 182 4.78 -17.98 -13.08
C VAL A 182 3.35 -17.80 -13.58
N ASP A 183 2.84 -18.79 -14.31
CA ASP A 183 1.44 -18.89 -14.74
C ASP A 183 0.50 -19.32 -13.59
N ALA A 184 -0.78 -19.54 -13.89
CA ALA A 184 -1.79 -19.93 -12.91
C ALA A 184 -1.52 -21.32 -12.29
N ASP A 185 -0.79 -22.17 -13.00
CA ASP A 185 -0.38 -23.51 -12.55
C ASP A 185 1.02 -23.50 -11.91
N GLN A 186 1.55 -22.32 -11.59
CA GLN A 186 2.88 -22.09 -11.00
C GLN A 186 4.06 -22.57 -11.86
N ARG A 187 3.89 -22.62 -13.19
CA ARG A 187 4.98 -22.91 -14.13
C ARG A 187 5.65 -21.60 -14.57
N PRO A 188 6.99 -21.57 -14.72
CA PRO A 188 7.68 -20.36 -15.15
C PRO A 188 7.16 -19.84 -16.51
N VAL A 189 6.95 -18.53 -16.61
CA VAL A 189 6.65 -17.88 -17.90
C VAL A 189 7.93 -17.33 -18.54
N PRO A 190 8.08 -17.40 -19.87
CA PRO A 190 9.22 -16.79 -20.55
C PRO A 190 9.26 -15.26 -20.38
N PRO A 191 10.44 -14.64 -20.39
CA PRO A 191 10.56 -13.19 -20.51
C PRO A 191 9.77 -12.64 -21.71
N GLY A 192 9.21 -11.45 -21.55
CA GLY A 192 8.29 -10.83 -22.52
C GLY A 192 6.84 -11.23 -22.38
N GLN A 193 6.51 -12.22 -21.54
CA GLN A 193 5.13 -12.60 -21.22
C GLN A 193 4.75 -12.13 -19.81
N PRO A 194 3.57 -11.50 -19.62
CA PRO A 194 3.06 -11.21 -18.29
C PRO A 194 2.81 -12.48 -17.50
N SER A 195 3.21 -12.51 -16.23
CA SER A 195 2.95 -13.65 -15.34
C SER A 195 1.53 -13.63 -14.78
N HIS A 196 1.05 -14.77 -14.27
CA HIS A 196 -0.11 -14.76 -13.40
C HIS A 196 0.24 -14.17 -12.04
N THR A 197 1.29 -14.69 -11.39
CA THR A 197 1.87 -14.19 -10.14
C THR A 197 3.40 -14.25 -10.18
N VAL A 198 4.07 -13.89 -9.09
CA VAL A 198 5.51 -14.08 -8.89
C VAL A 198 5.78 -14.81 -7.59
N LEU A 199 6.69 -15.79 -7.64
CA LEU A 199 7.21 -16.45 -6.45
C LEU A 199 8.52 -15.80 -6.05
N LEU A 200 8.64 -15.47 -4.75
CA LEU A 200 9.76 -14.76 -4.17
C LEU A 200 10.57 -15.68 -3.26
N SER A 201 11.88 -15.74 -3.49
CA SER A 201 12.84 -16.28 -2.51
C SER A 201 13.79 -15.18 -2.03
N ASN A 202 13.79 -14.93 -0.72
CA ASN A 202 14.70 -14.01 -0.04
C ASN A 202 15.90 -14.80 0.49
N LEU A 203 17.07 -14.60 -0.13
CA LEU A 203 18.31 -15.28 0.21
C LEU A 203 19.10 -14.58 1.33
N ALA A 204 18.70 -13.37 1.71
CA ALA A 204 19.37 -12.58 2.76
C ALA A 204 18.85 -12.91 4.17
N ASN A 205 17.56 -13.24 4.30
CA ASN A 205 16.94 -13.42 5.61
C ASN A 205 17.22 -14.81 6.20
N ARG A 206 18.21 -14.88 7.07
CA ARG A 206 18.59 -16.12 7.80
C ARG A 206 17.72 -16.42 9.03
N ILE A 207 16.95 -15.45 9.53
CA ILE A 207 16.11 -15.63 10.72
C ILE A 207 14.78 -16.27 10.34
N GLN A 208 14.18 -15.79 9.26
CA GLN A 208 12.97 -16.36 8.66
C GLN A 208 13.20 -16.51 7.16
N PRO A 209 13.79 -17.63 6.70
CA PRO A 209 13.94 -17.90 5.28
C PRO A 209 12.57 -17.88 4.59
N ILE A 210 12.45 -17.12 3.50
CA ILE A 210 11.27 -17.05 2.66
C ILE A 210 11.67 -17.61 1.30
N LEU A 211 11.10 -18.74 0.91
CA LEU A 211 11.44 -19.46 -0.31
C LEU A 211 10.15 -19.69 -1.10
N ARG A 212 10.17 -19.32 -2.38
CA ARG A 212 9.04 -19.44 -3.33
C ARG A 212 7.70 -18.92 -2.79
N TYR A 213 7.73 -17.79 -2.09
CA TYR A 213 6.55 -17.15 -1.53
C TYR A 213 5.75 -16.44 -2.62
N ASP A 214 4.48 -16.82 -2.75
CA ASP A 214 3.56 -16.16 -3.69
C ASP A 214 3.26 -14.73 -3.25
N MET A 215 3.79 -13.77 -4.00
CA MET A 215 3.61 -12.34 -3.76
C MET A 215 2.22 -11.83 -4.15
N GLY A 216 1.54 -12.57 -5.03
CA GLY A 216 0.28 -12.13 -5.60
C GLY A 216 0.42 -10.88 -6.47
N ASP A 217 1.58 -10.65 -7.09
CA ASP A 217 1.86 -9.56 -8.03
C ASP A 217 2.09 -10.11 -9.45
N ASN A 218 1.53 -9.44 -10.45
CA ASN A 218 1.75 -9.73 -11.86
C ASN A 218 2.91 -8.88 -12.37
N VAL A 219 3.90 -9.51 -13.01
CA VAL A 219 5.03 -8.80 -13.60
C VAL A 219 5.26 -9.19 -15.04
N LEU A 220 5.81 -8.26 -15.80
CA LEU A 220 6.41 -8.49 -17.10
C LEU A 220 7.93 -8.48 -16.92
N MET A 221 8.60 -9.61 -17.14
CA MET A 221 10.06 -9.66 -17.18
C MET A 221 10.55 -9.21 -18.56
N ARG A 222 11.57 -8.35 -18.59
CA ARG A 222 12.15 -7.85 -19.83
C ARG A 222 12.87 -8.99 -20.59
N PRO A 223 12.59 -9.19 -21.89
CA PRO A 223 13.25 -10.24 -22.67
C PRO A 223 14.68 -9.88 -23.09
N ASP A 224 14.95 -8.59 -23.28
CA ASP A 224 16.23 -8.10 -23.81
C ASP A 224 17.00 -7.29 -22.78
N ALA A 225 18.29 -7.08 -23.06
CA ALA A 225 19.13 -6.16 -22.30
C ALA A 225 18.46 -4.78 -22.14
N CYS A 226 18.66 -4.17 -20.97
CA CYS A 226 18.09 -2.87 -20.69
C CYS A 226 18.93 -1.75 -21.33
N PRO A 227 18.33 -0.73 -21.97
CA PRO A 227 19.07 0.36 -22.59
C PRO A 227 19.79 1.24 -21.58
N CYS A 228 19.47 1.10 -20.28
CA CYS A 228 20.20 1.78 -19.21
C CYS A 228 21.63 1.24 -19.02
N GLY A 229 21.98 0.10 -19.64
CA GLY A 229 23.29 -0.55 -19.51
C GLY A 229 23.44 -1.46 -18.29
N SER A 230 22.43 -1.57 -17.43
CA SER A 230 22.45 -2.52 -16.30
C SER A 230 22.41 -3.96 -16.84
N PRO A 231 23.30 -4.85 -16.35
CA PRO A 231 23.30 -6.27 -16.73
C PRO A 231 22.22 -7.08 -15.99
N LEU A 232 21.54 -6.49 -15.01
CA LEU A 232 20.61 -7.20 -14.15
C LEU A 232 19.25 -7.40 -14.83
N PRO A 233 18.59 -8.56 -14.62
CA PRO A 233 17.22 -8.79 -15.03
C PRO A 233 16.31 -7.65 -14.56
N ALA A 234 15.35 -7.29 -15.41
CA ALA A 234 14.48 -6.16 -15.15
C ALA A 234 13.02 -6.55 -15.32
N VAL A 235 12.15 -6.01 -14.48
CA VAL A 235 10.72 -6.29 -14.49
C VAL A 235 9.90 -5.00 -14.53
N GLN A 236 8.66 -5.11 -14.96
CA GLN A 236 7.61 -4.12 -14.73
C GLN A 236 6.49 -4.77 -13.94
N VAL A 237 6.13 -4.17 -12.81
CA VAL A 237 4.96 -4.59 -12.02
C VAL A 237 3.71 -4.08 -12.74
N GLN A 238 2.87 -5.00 -13.20
CA GLN A 238 1.61 -4.70 -13.89
C GLN A 238 0.44 -4.53 -12.89
N GLY A 239 0.68 -4.82 -11.61
CA GLY A 239 -0.28 -4.73 -10.51
C GLY A 239 -0.30 -6.00 -9.68
N ARG A 240 -1.24 -6.12 -8.75
CA ARG A 240 -1.48 -7.37 -8.03
C ARG A 240 -2.11 -8.40 -8.99
N ALA A 241 -1.55 -9.61 -9.01
CA ALA A 241 -2.15 -10.82 -9.58
C ALA A 241 -3.54 -11.09 -9.00
N ALA A 242 -3.78 -10.63 -7.77
CA ALA A 242 -5.10 -10.51 -7.22
C ALA A 242 -5.92 -9.52 -8.08
N GLU A 243 -6.45 -10.04 -9.18
CA GLU A 243 -7.83 -9.86 -9.58
C GLU A 243 -8.21 -8.46 -10.06
N LEU A 244 -7.53 -7.96 -11.11
CA LEU A 244 -8.04 -6.84 -11.91
C LEU A 244 -9.50 -7.11 -12.26
N LEU A 245 -10.36 -6.13 -11.98
CA LEU A 245 -11.73 -6.14 -12.43
C LEU A 245 -11.73 -5.78 -13.91
N GLU A 246 -12.15 -6.72 -14.75
CA GLU A 246 -12.14 -6.58 -16.20
C GLU A 246 -13.57 -6.41 -16.71
N PHE A 247 -13.86 -5.27 -17.35
CA PHE A 247 -15.19 -4.92 -17.84
C PHE A 247 -15.16 -4.78 -19.37
N PRO A 248 -16.19 -5.23 -20.09
CA PRO A 248 -16.25 -5.08 -21.55
C PRO A 248 -16.36 -3.60 -21.96
N ALA A 249 -15.64 -3.18 -23.00
CA ALA A 249 -15.53 -1.77 -23.45
C ALA A 249 -16.02 -1.57 -24.90
N GLY A 250 -16.95 -2.42 -25.35
CA GLY A 250 -17.46 -2.49 -26.72
C GLY A 250 -16.49 -3.19 -27.68
N GLY A 251 -17.02 -4.14 -28.48
CA GLY A 251 -16.21 -5.06 -29.28
C GLY A 251 -15.37 -5.98 -28.39
N ASP A 252 -14.16 -6.33 -28.83
CA ASP A 252 -13.20 -7.17 -28.07
C ASP A 252 -12.38 -6.39 -27.02
N ARG A 253 -12.66 -5.09 -26.83
CA ARG A 253 -11.91 -4.25 -25.88
C ARG A 253 -12.41 -4.45 -24.46
N HIS A 254 -11.50 -4.38 -23.51
CA HIS A 254 -11.81 -4.47 -22.08
C HIS A 254 -11.14 -3.32 -21.32
N VAL A 255 -11.83 -2.79 -20.31
CA VAL A 255 -11.29 -1.87 -19.32
C VAL A 255 -10.88 -2.68 -18.09
N ARG A 256 -9.69 -2.40 -17.57
CA ARG A 256 -9.18 -3.06 -16.35
C ARG A 256 -9.04 -2.04 -15.24
N ILE A 257 -9.66 -2.31 -14.10
CA ILE A 257 -9.60 -1.45 -12.92
C ILE A 257 -8.94 -2.22 -11.78
N SER A 258 -7.96 -1.60 -11.14
CA SER A 258 -7.25 -2.20 -10.01
C SER A 258 -8.14 -2.32 -8.78
N PRO A 259 -8.13 -3.46 -8.06
CA PRO A 259 -8.76 -3.60 -6.75
C PRO A 259 -8.39 -2.51 -5.75
N MET A 260 -7.16 -2.00 -5.82
CA MET A 260 -6.70 -0.94 -4.94
C MET A 260 -7.49 0.35 -5.14
N ALA A 261 -7.94 0.66 -6.36
CA ALA A 261 -8.75 1.84 -6.63
C ALA A 261 -10.07 1.80 -5.84
N PHE A 262 -10.75 0.65 -5.84
CA PHE A 262 -11.94 0.44 -5.01
C PHE A 262 -11.60 0.45 -3.51
N GLY A 263 -10.47 -0.17 -3.14
CA GLY A 263 -9.92 -0.18 -1.78
C GLY A 263 -9.80 1.21 -1.17
N THR A 264 -8.96 2.04 -1.78
CA THR A 264 -8.64 3.40 -1.34
C THR A 264 -9.86 4.33 -1.35
N LEU A 265 -10.76 4.13 -2.32
CA LEU A 265 -11.98 4.91 -2.45
C LEU A 265 -12.96 4.63 -1.30
N LEU A 266 -13.28 3.36 -1.08
CA LEU A 266 -14.27 2.96 -0.08
C LEU A 266 -13.76 3.10 1.35
N ASP A 267 -12.45 3.05 1.59
CA ASP A 267 -11.84 3.36 2.90
C ASP A 267 -12.10 4.81 3.35
N ARG A 268 -12.51 5.71 2.45
CA ARG A 268 -12.83 7.11 2.76
C ARG A 268 -14.31 7.37 3.04
N VAL A 269 -15.18 6.39 2.79
CA VAL A 269 -16.62 6.56 2.98
C VAL A 269 -16.96 6.37 4.47
N PRO A 270 -17.49 7.40 5.16
CA PRO A 270 -17.88 7.27 6.55
C PRO A 270 -19.00 6.24 6.73
N GLY A 271 -19.00 5.54 7.87
CA GLY A 271 -20.06 4.59 8.22
C GLY A 271 -19.87 3.17 7.71
N ILE A 272 -18.78 2.87 6.98
CA ILE A 272 -18.40 1.50 6.60
C ILE A 272 -17.51 0.89 7.70
N ALA A 273 -17.93 -0.23 8.26
CA ALA A 273 -17.08 -1.07 9.12
C ALA A 273 -16.30 -2.11 8.30
N GLN A 274 -16.98 -2.77 7.35
CA GLN A 274 -16.37 -3.69 6.40
C GLN A 274 -17.07 -3.60 5.04
N PHE A 275 -16.35 -3.93 3.98
CA PHE A 275 -16.94 -4.06 2.66
C PHE A 275 -16.27 -5.17 1.85
N GLN A 276 -16.99 -5.63 0.84
CA GLN A 276 -16.47 -6.52 -0.20
C GLN A 276 -17.16 -6.22 -1.53
N VAL A 277 -16.38 -5.98 -2.58
CA VAL A 277 -16.87 -5.77 -3.95
C VAL A 277 -16.66 -7.05 -4.74
N VAL A 278 -17.72 -7.59 -5.32
CA VAL A 278 -17.72 -8.86 -6.06
C VAL A 278 -18.18 -8.59 -7.48
N GLN A 279 -17.38 -8.94 -8.49
CA GLN A 279 -17.86 -8.94 -9.87
C GLN A 279 -18.66 -10.21 -10.12
N SER A 280 -19.98 -10.08 -10.03
CA SER A 280 -20.93 -11.18 -10.19
C SER A 280 -21.21 -11.52 -11.65
N ALA A 281 -20.97 -10.58 -12.57
CA ALA A 281 -21.07 -10.78 -14.01
C ALA A 281 -20.08 -9.84 -14.74
N PRO A 282 -19.81 -10.03 -16.06
CA PRO A 282 -18.83 -9.23 -16.80
C PRO A 282 -19.01 -7.71 -16.66
N ALA A 283 -20.25 -7.24 -16.55
CA ALA A 283 -20.58 -5.83 -16.37
C ALA A 283 -21.43 -5.58 -15.10
N THR A 284 -21.27 -6.39 -14.05
CA THR A 284 -22.01 -6.22 -12.79
C THR A 284 -21.09 -6.34 -11.58
N LEU A 285 -21.15 -5.34 -10.69
CA LEU A 285 -20.53 -5.37 -9.37
C LEU A 285 -21.59 -5.46 -8.29
N ARG A 286 -21.47 -6.47 -7.45
CA ARG A 286 -22.24 -6.68 -6.24
C ARG A 286 -21.42 -6.26 -5.03
N VAL A 287 -21.95 -5.38 -4.18
CA VAL A 287 -21.24 -4.81 -3.03
C VAL A 287 -21.87 -5.28 -1.74
N ARG A 288 -21.09 -5.99 -0.92
CA ARG A 288 -21.43 -6.42 0.44
C ARG A 288 -20.88 -5.41 1.44
N LEU A 289 -21.68 -5.04 2.42
CA LEU A 289 -21.35 -4.00 3.40
C LEU A 289 -21.68 -4.46 4.83
N THR A 290 -20.85 -4.06 5.76
CA THR A 290 -21.14 -4.04 7.20
C THR A 290 -20.99 -2.59 7.65
N GLN A 291 -22.05 -2.04 8.25
CA GLN A 291 -22.09 -0.67 8.72
C GLN A 291 -21.37 -0.54 10.07
N ALA A 292 -20.82 0.65 10.35
CA ALA A 292 -20.39 1.03 11.68
C ALA A 292 -21.61 1.31 12.58
N ASP A 293 -21.44 1.14 13.90
CA ASP A 293 -22.51 1.37 14.87
C ASP A 293 -23.11 2.78 14.73
N GLY A 294 -24.44 2.83 14.57
CA GLY A 294 -25.19 4.08 14.43
C GLY A 294 -25.20 4.69 13.02
N ALA A 295 -24.57 4.06 12.02
CA ALA A 295 -24.66 4.50 10.63
C ALA A 295 -25.94 3.98 9.95
N ASP A 296 -26.61 4.85 9.20
CA ASP A 296 -27.78 4.47 8.41
C ASP A 296 -27.36 3.65 7.17
N PRO A 297 -27.88 2.42 7.00
CA PRO A 297 -27.49 1.55 5.89
C PRO A 297 -27.77 2.12 4.49
N ASP A 298 -28.82 2.92 4.32
CA ASP A 298 -29.22 3.48 3.03
C ASP A 298 -28.36 4.69 2.66
N ASP A 299 -28.00 5.51 3.65
CA ASP A 299 -27.06 6.62 3.44
C ASP A 299 -25.66 6.10 3.08
N VAL A 300 -25.16 5.10 3.81
CA VAL A 300 -23.87 4.46 3.50
C VAL A 300 -23.88 3.87 2.09
N TRP A 301 -24.96 3.17 1.71
CA TRP A 301 -25.08 2.63 0.34
C TRP A 301 -25.09 3.73 -0.72
N ARG A 302 -25.79 4.85 -0.48
CA ARG A 302 -25.83 5.98 -1.42
C ARG A 302 -24.44 6.53 -1.69
N SER A 303 -23.65 6.78 -0.63
CA SER A 303 -22.27 7.25 -0.76
C SER A 303 -21.36 6.24 -1.43
N VAL A 304 -21.46 4.95 -1.09
CA VAL A 304 -20.70 3.87 -1.75
C VAL A 304 -21.00 3.82 -3.25
N ARG A 305 -22.28 3.86 -3.62
CA ARG A 305 -22.71 3.81 -5.02
C ARG A 305 -22.19 5.02 -5.79
N GLU A 306 -22.30 6.22 -5.23
CA GLU A 306 -21.82 7.46 -5.85
C GLU A 306 -20.30 7.42 -6.12
N GLU A 307 -19.51 7.02 -5.13
CA GLU A 307 -18.06 6.95 -5.28
C GLU A 307 -17.66 5.88 -6.32
N ILE A 308 -18.25 4.68 -6.27
CA ILE A 308 -17.93 3.62 -7.27
C ILE A 308 -18.36 4.06 -8.67
N SER A 309 -19.54 4.67 -8.83
CA SER A 309 -19.98 5.20 -10.13
C SER A 309 -19.03 6.25 -10.68
N ARG A 310 -18.46 7.12 -9.83
CA ARG A 310 -17.45 8.10 -10.25
C ARG A 310 -16.18 7.41 -10.75
N LEU A 311 -15.67 6.43 -10.00
CA LEU A 311 -14.49 5.65 -10.41
C LEU A 311 -14.71 4.93 -11.75
N LEU A 312 -15.89 4.34 -11.95
CA LEU A 312 -16.26 3.68 -13.21
C LEU A 312 -16.31 4.68 -14.38
N ALA A 313 -16.88 5.87 -14.18
CA ALA A 313 -16.92 6.92 -15.20
C ALA A 313 -15.51 7.42 -15.58
N GLU A 314 -14.61 7.61 -14.61
CA GLU A 314 -13.21 7.97 -14.88
C GLU A 314 -12.50 6.94 -15.79
N HIS A 315 -12.93 5.68 -15.73
CA HIS A 315 -12.39 4.58 -16.53
C HIS A 315 -13.25 4.23 -17.76
N LYS A 316 -14.28 5.02 -18.09
CA LYS A 316 -15.22 4.78 -19.21
C LYS A 316 -15.98 3.44 -19.10
N ALA A 317 -16.37 3.09 -17.88
CA ALA A 317 -17.10 1.88 -17.52
C ALA A 317 -18.49 2.20 -16.92
N GLU A 318 -19.15 3.27 -17.35
CA GLU A 318 -20.46 3.73 -16.83
C GLU A 318 -21.59 2.71 -17.02
N HIS A 319 -21.40 1.77 -17.96
CA HIS A 319 -22.35 0.70 -18.27
C HIS A 319 -22.35 -0.42 -17.20
N VAL A 320 -21.41 -0.43 -16.26
CA VAL A 320 -21.32 -1.45 -15.23
C VAL A 320 -22.42 -1.24 -14.17
N ALA A 321 -23.25 -2.26 -13.97
CA ALA A 321 -24.32 -2.24 -12.97
C ALA A 321 -23.79 -2.39 -11.55
N LEU A 322 -24.35 -1.64 -10.60
CA LEU A 322 -24.03 -1.72 -9.17
C LEU A 322 -25.21 -2.28 -8.38
N GLU A 323 -24.98 -3.38 -7.67
CA GLU A 323 -25.97 -4.04 -6.84
C GLU A 323 -25.57 -4.00 -5.36
N ARG A 324 -26.53 -3.67 -4.49
CA ARG A 324 -26.35 -3.84 -3.04
C ARG A 324 -26.62 -5.29 -2.66
N ALA A 325 -25.67 -5.94 -2.03
CA ALA A 325 -25.88 -7.25 -1.45
C ALA A 325 -26.61 -7.15 -0.11
N VAL A 326 -27.39 -8.20 0.20
CA VAL A 326 -28.05 -8.35 1.50
C VAL A 326 -27.14 -9.09 2.48
N GLU A 327 -26.34 -10.03 1.98
CA GLU A 327 -25.37 -10.76 2.78
C GLU A 327 -24.15 -9.90 3.17
N PRO A 328 -23.57 -10.15 4.36
CA PRO A 328 -22.37 -9.45 4.80
C PRO A 328 -21.12 -9.92 4.02
N PRO A 329 -20.00 -9.17 4.13
CA PRO A 329 -18.70 -9.61 3.60
C PRO A 329 -18.29 -10.98 4.17
N GLU A 330 -17.80 -11.86 3.30
CA GLU A 330 -17.45 -13.24 3.68
C GLU A 330 -15.94 -13.52 3.57
N GLN A 331 -15.48 -14.52 4.31
CA GLN A 331 -14.12 -15.04 4.21
C GLN A 331 -14.08 -16.23 3.24
N SER A 332 -12.98 -16.38 2.50
CA SER A 332 -12.76 -17.57 1.68
C SER A 332 -12.64 -18.83 2.55
N ALA A 333 -12.79 -20.01 1.95
CA ALA A 333 -12.56 -21.31 2.61
C ALA A 333 -11.16 -21.44 3.26
N SER A 334 -10.19 -20.65 2.81
CA SER A 334 -8.84 -20.56 3.39
C SER A 334 -8.74 -19.64 4.62
N GLY A 335 -9.84 -19.04 5.07
CA GLY A 335 -9.89 -18.02 6.13
C GLY A 335 -9.36 -16.65 5.69
N LYS A 336 -8.91 -16.49 4.44
CA LYS A 336 -8.46 -15.19 3.90
C LYS A 336 -9.66 -14.34 3.52
N PHE A 337 -9.73 -13.12 4.05
CA PHE A 337 -10.72 -12.11 3.67
C PHE A 337 -10.22 -11.31 2.47
N ARG A 338 -10.95 -11.37 1.34
CA ARG A 338 -10.66 -10.59 0.14
C ARG A 338 -11.68 -9.46 0.02
N ARG A 339 -11.19 -8.22 -0.06
CA ARG A 339 -12.05 -7.03 -0.18
C ARG A 339 -12.61 -6.84 -1.58
N ILE A 340 -11.91 -7.31 -2.61
CA ILE A 340 -12.35 -7.26 -4.00
C ILE A 340 -12.24 -8.67 -4.56
N ILE A 341 -13.29 -9.14 -5.24
CA ILE A 341 -13.41 -10.47 -5.82
C ILE A 341 -13.82 -10.26 -7.29
N PRO A 342 -13.04 -10.73 -8.28
CA PRO A 342 -13.34 -10.57 -9.69
C PRO A 342 -14.33 -11.65 -10.12
N LEU A 343 -14.72 -11.59 -11.39
CA LEU A 343 -15.47 -12.67 -11.99
C LEU A 343 -14.62 -13.95 -12.00
N GLY A 344 -15.14 -15.03 -11.44
CA GLY A 344 -14.52 -16.35 -11.55
C GLY A 344 -14.44 -16.75 -13.03
N ARG A 345 -13.27 -17.23 -13.46
CA ARG A 345 -13.07 -17.75 -14.81
C ARG A 345 -13.62 -19.16 -14.94
#